data_AF-K1PC55-F1
#
_entry.id   AF-K1PC55-F1
#
_cell.length_a   1.000
_cell.length_b   1.000
_cell.length_c   1.000
_cell.angle_alpha   90.00
_cell.angle_beta   90.00
_cell.angle_gamma   90.00
#
_symmetry.space_group_name_H-M   'P 1'
#
loop_
_entity.id
_entity.type
_entity.pdbx_description
1 polymer ?
#
loop_
_entity_poly.entity_id
_entity_poly.type
_entity_poly.pdbx_seq_one_letter_code
_entity_poly.pdbx_strand_id
1 'polypeptide(L)'
;MSFLFKFITNWLLKDPNIKVRSNYPPYVEAVKRFYNDLIPRITDLQRSNSGPIIAVQVENEFGSYSTEVDHLHTIREVGQEVMTFLDALPTANFPSMEDGSKLFRMIREWSPEFPLMVMEFWPGWFDHWGQPHKGLDIPAFEACLSGVLDAGGSFNMYMFHGGTNFGFMAGANYFEGSHYKPDVTSYDYDAPLSEAGDITPKYMRAREIILEKGLKPQGKIAVSQYLDFRTVLSLKTPITSKEPALMENLDYHQGYGQCFGYVLYQAEIQAGTELSFTDIPKDRAQVFVNGEEKAVLDWLSTDKKINLGQISGWNKGIVIVNNFNLGRYWKVGPTRTLYIPAPLLKQGQNEILIFEQHESCGTVSFIDAPLLGEKVVTKEVDSACYPTESV
;
A
#
# COMPACT_ATOMS: atom_id res chain seq x y z
N MET A 1 0.63 0.12 10.81
CA MET A 1 0.63 1.01 9.61
C MET A 1 1.01 0.19 8.39
N SER A 2 0.10 -0.04 7.42
CA SER A 2 0.32 -0.93 6.27
C SER A 2 0.80 -0.18 5.05
N PHE A 3 2.01 -0.53 4.64
CA PHE A 3 2.50 -0.52 3.27
C PHE A 3 3.69 -1.48 3.34
N LEU A 4 3.60 -2.61 2.63
CA LEU A 4 4.21 -3.92 2.89
C LEU A 4 5.75 -3.86 2.80
N PHE A 5 6.43 -3.28 3.79
CA PHE A 5 7.78 -2.68 3.70
C PHE A 5 7.75 -1.30 3.01
N LYS A 6 7.55 -0.21 3.77
CA LYS A 6 7.57 1.20 3.33
C LYS A 6 8.92 1.63 2.68
N PHE A 7 9.28 1.11 1.51
CA PHE A 7 10.54 1.34 0.78
C PHE A 7 11.80 0.66 1.33
N ILE A 8 11.66 -0.30 2.24
CA ILE A 8 12.75 -1.23 2.53
C ILE A 8 12.72 -2.28 1.42
N THR A 9 13.66 -2.13 0.50
CA THR A 9 13.81 -2.96 -0.68
C THR A 9 14.09 -4.42 -0.33
N ASN A 10 13.41 -5.37 -1.02
CA ASN A 10 13.52 -6.82 -0.79
C ASN A 10 14.97 -7.33 -0.72
N TRP A 11 15.90 -6.73 -1.48
CA TRP A 11 17.30 -7.14 -1.47
C TRP A 11 18.00 -6.97 -0.12
N LEU A 12 17.48 -6.16 0.80
CA LEU A 12 17.99 -6.09 2.17
C LEU A 12 17.79 -7.40 2.94
N LEU A 13 16.76 -8.17 2.58
CA LEU A 13 16.45 -9.47 3.19
C LEU A 13 17.41 -10.58 2.75
N LYS A 14 18.28 -10.32 1.76
CA LYS A 14 19.39 -11.23 1.43
C LYS A 14 20.35 -11.42 2.60
N ASP A 15 20.50 -10.42 3.44
CA ASP A 15 21.21 -10.57 4.70
C ASP A 15 20.25 -11.17 5.73
N PRO A 16 20.41 -12.45 6.12
CA PRO A 16 19.50 -13.09 7.06
C PRO A 16 19.58 -12.47 8.46
N ASN A 17 20.57 -11.63 8.75
CA ASN A 17 20.74 -10.94 10.02
C ASN A 17 20.32 -9.47 9.96
N ILE A 18 19.73 -9.01 8.86
CA ILE A 18 19.34 -7.61 8.69
C ILE A 18 18.43 -7.15 9.83
N LYS A 19 18.75 -6.00 10.41
CA LYS A 19 17.89 -5.31 11.38
C LYS A 19 17.46 -3.97 10.80
N VAL A 20 16.29 -3.97 10.19
CA VAL A 20 15.72 -2.75 9.59
C VAL A 20 15.34 -1.73 10.67
N ARG A 21 15.39 -0.44 10.31
CA ARG A 21 15.08 0.69 11.21
C ARG A 21 15.88 0.62 12.51
N SER A 22 17.18 0.38 12.38
CA SER A 22 18.14 0.28 13.49
C SER A 22 19.51 0.81 13.08
N ASN A 23 20.47 0.86 14.01
CA ASN A 23 21.86 1.22 13.71
C ASN A 23 22.71 0.05 13.21
N TYR A 24 22.07 -1.01 12.70
CA TYR A 24 22.80 -2.11 12.06
C TYR A 24 23.55 -1.58 10.82
N PRO A 25 24.89 -1.70 10.75
CA PRO A 25 25.67 -0.97 9.74
C PRO A 25 25.23 -1.23 8.29
N PRO A 26 24.96 -2.49 7.85
CA PRO A 26 24.44 -2.74 6.50
C PRO A 26 23.13 -1.99 6.18
N TYR A 27 22.25 -1.80 7.16
CA TYR A 27 21.02 -1.02 6.98
C TYR A 27 21.33 0.48 6.86
N VAL A 28 22.17 1.04 7.74
CA VAL A 28 22.53 2.47 7.70
C VAL A 28 23.25 2.83 6.40
N GLU A 29 24.14 1.97 5.91
CA GLU A 29 24.83 2.17 4.62
C GLU A 29 23.87 2.11 3.42
N ALA A 30 22.81 1.30 3.50
CA ALA A 30 21.75 1.31 2.50
C ALA A 30 20.99 2.64 2.47
N VAL A 31 20.66 3.19 3.65
CA VAL A 31 19.99 4.49 3.77
C VAL A 31 20.89 5.62 3.24
N LYS A 32 22.17 5.64 3.61
CA LYS A 32 23.15 6.61 3.10
C LYS A 32 23.20 6.58 1.57
N ARG A 33 23.30 5.38 0.97
CA ARG A 33 23.34 5.24 -0.49
C ARG A 33 22.07 5.80 -1.15
N PHE A 34 20.90 5.56 -0.56
CA PHE A 34 19.65 6.10 -1.06
C PHE A 34 19.61 7.63 -0.95
N TYR A 35 19.99 8.20 0.20
CA TYR A 35 20.02 9.65 0.42
C TYR A 35 21.02 10.36 -0.50
N ASN A 36 22.18 9.75 -0.75
CA ASN A 36 23.19 10.27 -1.68
C ASN A 36 22.68 10.39 -3.14
N ASP A 37 21.69 9.59 -3.55
CA ASP A 37 21.05 9.73 -4.86
C ASP A 37 19.81 10.64 -4.82
N LEU A 38 18.97 10.51 -3.79
CA LEU A 38 17.71 11.27 -3.68
C LEU A 38 17.96 12.76 -3.50
N ILE A 39 18.84 13.13 -2.55
CA ILE A 39 18.92 14.51 -2.07
C ILE A 39 19.37 15.48 -3.17
N PRO A 40 20.41 15.18 -3.98
CA PRO A 40 20.76 16.04 -5.12
C PRO A 40 19.60 16.30 -6.10
N ARG A 41 18.63 15.38 -6.23
CA ARG A 41 17.47 15.53 -7.13
C ARG A 41 16.41 16.48 -6.58
N ILE A 42 16.41 16.73 -5.27
CA ILE A 42 15.42 17.58 -4.59
C ILE A 42 16.04 18.85 -3.97
N THR A 43 17.37 19.01 -4.01
CA THR A 43 18.07 20.14 -3.40
C THR A 43 17.51 21.49 -3.89
N ASP A 44 17.31 21.65 -5.19
CA ASP A 44 16.80 22.90 -5.78
C ASP A 44 15.32 23.15 -5.50
N LEU A 45 14.60 22.13 -5.02
CA LEU A 45 13.20 22.23 -4.62
C LEU A 45 13.04 22.69 -3.16
N GLN A 46 14.13 22.85 -2.40
CA GLN A 46 14.08 23.36 -1.03
C GLN A 46 13.74 24.84 -0.97
N ARG A 47 13.01 25.25 0.08
CA ARG A 47 12.61 26.65 0.29
C ARG A 47 13.77 27.63 0.37
N SER A 48 14.92 27.20 0.90
CA SER A 48 16.19 27.93 0.91
C SER A 48 16.70 28.25 -0.50
N ASN A 49 16.34 27.42 -1.48
CA ASN A 49 16.59 27.60 -2.91
C ASN A 49 15.35 28.13 -3.67
N SER A 50 14.41 28.76 -2.97
CA SER A 50 13.14 29.26 -3.51
C SER A 50 12.20 28.18 -4.08
N GLY A 51 12.43 26.92 -3.75
CA GLY A 51 11.56 25.81 -4.11
C GLY A 51 10.40 25.57 -3.13
N PRO A 52 9.50 24.62 -3.45
CA PRO A 52 8.29 24.36 -2.68
C PRO A 52 8.45 23.52 -1.40
N ILE A 53 9.59 22.84 -1.20
CA ILE A 53 9.81 21.97 -0.03
C ILE A 53 10.14 22.83 1.20
N ILE A 54 9.22 22.87 2.16
CA ILE A 54 9.34 23.68 3.39
C ILE A 54 9.74 22.87 4.64
N ALA A 55 9.55 21.55 4.62
CA ALA A 55 9.88 20.65 5.72
C ALA A 55 10.09 19.23 5.19
N VAL A 56 10.86 18.43 5.94
CA VAL A 56 11.11 17.00 5.67
C VAL A 56 11.02 16.25 6.99
N GLN A 57 10.42 15.05 6.95
CA GLN A 57 10.30 14.16 8.09
C GLN A 57 11.54 13.24 8.17
N VAL A 58 12.11 13.07 9.37
CA VAL A 58 13.34 12.28 9.58
C VAL A 58 13.09 10.77 9.56
N GLU A 59 12.02 10.33 10.24
CA GLU A 59 11.57 8.95 10.33
C GLU A 59 10.03 8.98 10.50
N ASN A 60 9.36 7.86 10.26
CA ASN A 60 7.90 7.75 10.29
C ASN A 60 7.43 6.93 11.52
N GLU A 61 6.81 7.60 12.50
CA GLU A 61 6.18 6.97 13.66
C GLU A 61 7.10 5.95 14.38
N PHE A 62 8.40 6.25 14.48
CA PHE A 62 9.40 5.31 15.02
C PHE A 62 9.05 4.74 16.39
N GLY A 63 8.43 5.54 17.26
CA GLY A 63 7.96 5.12 18.58
C GLY A 63 6.94 3.97 18.57
N SER A 64 6.26 3.71 17.46
CA SER A 64 5.40 2.54 17.27
C SER A 64 6.17 1.24 16.98
N TYR A 65 7.45 1.36 16.64
CA TYR A 65 8.33 0.25 16.26
C TYR A 65 9.41 0.00 17.29
N SER A 66 10.03 1.06 17.84
CA SER A 66 11.16 0.96 18.76
C SER A 66 11.28 2.21 19.63
N THR A 67 11.98 2.06 20.76
CA THR A 67 12.34 3.13 21.69
C THR A 67 13.80 3.58 21.55
N GLU A 68 14.54 3.05 20.57
CA GLU A 68 15.99 3.31 20.38
C GLU A 68 16.24 4.69 19.75
N VAL A 69 16.20 5.74 20.56
CA VAL A 69 16.30 7.15 20.12
C VAL A 69 17.61 7.45 19.37
N ASP A 70 18.70 6.76 19.68
CA ASP A 70 19.99 6.90 18.99
C ASP A 70 19.90 6.64 17.48
N HIS A 71 18.93 5.81 17.06
CA HIS A 71 18.67 5.60 15.64
C HIS A 71 18.16 6.86 14.95
N LEU A 72 17.28 7.62 15.61
CA LEU A 72 16.74 8.87 15.08
C LEU A 72 17.83 9.91 14.88
N HIS A 73 18.79 9.99 15.82
CA HIS A 73 19.96 10.85 15.68
C HIS A 73 20.81 10.43 14.48
N THR A 74 21.06 9.13 14.32
CA THR A 74 21.85 8.58 13.21
C THR A 74 21.22 8.91 11.85
N ILE A 75 19.91 8.70 11.69
CA ILE A 75 19.21 9.01 10.43
C ILE A 75 19.17 10.51 10.16
N ARG A 76 19.00 11.34 11.19
CA ARG A 76 19.09 12.80 11.06
C ARG A 76 20.47 13.23 10.58
N GLU A 77 21.55 12.70 11.16
CA GLU A 77 22.93 13.04 10.80
C GLU A 77 23.24 12.63 9.35
N VAL A 78 22.87 11.41 8.96
CA VAL A 78 23.00 10.92 7.57
C VAL A 78 22.24 11.82 6.59
N GLY A 79 21.06 12.30 6.98
CA GLY A 79 20.34 13.31 6.20
C GLY A 79 21.09 14.65 6.16
N GLN A 80 21.60 15.13 7.30
CA GLN A 80 22.22 16.44 7.46
C GLN A 80 23.51 16.62 6.68
N GLU A 81 24.29 15.55 6.48
CA GLU A 81 25.45 15.57 5.59
C GLU A 81 25.07 16.02 4.15
N VAL A 82 23.79 15.92 3.78
CA VAL A 82 23.32 16.13 2.42
C VAL A 82 22.18 17.16 2.32
N MET A 83 21.42 17.43 3.40
CA MET A 83 20.31 18.39 3.46
C MET A 83 20.33 19.22 4.76
N THR A 84 20.08 20.53 4.70
CA THR A 84 20.05 21.37 5.92
C THR A 84 18.76 21.16 6.71
N PHE A 85 18.77 20.29 7.71
CA PHE A 85 17.65 20.12 8.65
C PHE A 85 17.71 21.16 9.77
N LEU A 86 16.61 21.88 9.98
CA LEU A 86 16.34 22.62 11.22
C LEU A 86 16.08 21.65 12.38
N ASP A 87 15.84 22.18 13.58
CA ASP A 87 15.43 21.37 14.74
C ASP A 87 14.18 20.54 14.44
N ALA A 88 14.12 19.32 14.99
CA ALA A 88 13.01 18.41 14.77
C ALA A 88 11.77 18.89 15.56
N LEU A 89 10.67 19.09 14.85
CA LEU A 89 9.38 19.45 15.45
C LEU A 89 8.56 18.18 15.71
N PRO A 90 8.16 17.89 16.96
CA PRO A 90 7.21 16.82 17.25
C PRO A 90 5.84 17.18 16.72
N THR A 91 5.24 16.26 15.98
CA THR A 91 3.87 16.35 15.46
C THR A 91 3.07 15.15 15.94
N ALA A 92 1.74 15.26 15.86
CA ALA A 92 0.83 14.21 16.30
C ALA A 92 0.14 13.54 15.11
N ASN A 93 -0.26 12.28 15.26
CA ASN A 93 -1.05 11.53 14.29
C ASN A 93 -2.29 10.99 15.01
N PHE A 94 -3.50 11.27 14.52
CA PHE A 94 -4.73 10.81 15.15
C PHE A 94 -5.96 10.93 14.25
N PRO A 95 -7.01 10.11 14.47
CA PRO A 95 -8.26 10.20 13.73
C PRO A 95 -9.30 11.11 14.41
N SER A 96 -9.13 11.41 15.70
CA SER A 96 -10.13 12.12 16.51
C SER A 96 -9.51 13.08 17.52
N MET A 97 -10.30 14.06 17.96
CA MET A 97 -9.89 14.99 19.01
C MET A 97 -9.91 14.37 20.42
N GLU A 98 -10.50 13.19 20.62
CA GLU A 98 -10.39 12.48 21.90
C GLU A 98 -8.93 12.10 22.18
N ASP A 99 -8.22 11.62 21.16
CA ASP A 99 -6.80 11.34 21.21
C ASP A 99 -5.97 12.60 20.99
N GLY A 100 -6.36 13.41 20.01
CA GLY A 100 -5.65 14.63 19.62
C GLY A 100 -5.48 15.62 20.75
N SER A 101 -6.50 15.79 21.61
CA SER A 101 -6.42 16.70 22.77
C SER A 101 -5.36 16.27 23.80
N LYS A 102 -5.14 14.97 23.98
CA LYS A 102 -4.11 14.43 24.88
C LYS A 102 -2.71 14.69 24.28
N LEU A 103 -2.54 14.39 22.99
CA LEU A 103 -1.27 14.58 22.29
C LEU A 103 -0.88 16.07 22.19
N PHE A 104 -1.83 16.95 21.89
CA PHE A 104 -1.60 18.40 21.85
C PHE A 104 -1.22 18.95 23.23
N ARG A 105 -1.82 18.43 24.30
CA ARG A 105 -1.41 18.79 25.67
C ARG A 105 0.03 18.39 25.95
N MET A 106 0.42 17.16 25.61
CA MET A 106 1.79 16.68 25.78
C MET A 106 2.81 17.53 25.00
N ILE A 107 2.50 17.89 23.74
CA ILE A 107 3.36 18.76 22.93
C ILE A 107 3.52 20.13 23.60
N ARG A 108 2.44 20.72 24.11
CA ARG A 108 2.49 22.01 24.82
C ARG A 108 3.26 21.93 26.13
N GLU A 109 3.18 20.81 26.85
CA GLU A 109 3.95 20.58 28.08
C GLU A 109 5.46 20.46 27.79
N TRP A 110 5.84 19.82 26.68
CA TRP A 110 7.24 19.69 26.29
C TRP A 110 7.82 20.97 25.68
N SER A 111 7.03 21.67 24.89
CA SER A 111 7.44 22.92 24.24
C SER A 111 6.23 23.83 24.02
N PRO A 112 5.97 24.77 24.94
CA PRO A 112 4.84 25.69 24.84
C PRO A 112 4.82 26.50 23.54
N GLU A 113 6.00 26.82 23.01
CA GLU A 113 6.20 27.65 21.81
C GLU A 113 6.05 26.89 20.49
N PHE A 114 6.02 25.55 20.51
CA PHE A 114 5.95 24.78 19.27
C PHE A 114 4.57 24.91 18.59
N PRO A 115 4.51 25.07 17.27
CA PRO A 115 3.23 25.05 16.57
C PRO A 115 2.60 23.67 16.73
N LEU A 116 1.29 23.63 17.00
CA LEU A 116 0.55 22.38 16.99
C LEU A 116 0.37 21.95 15.54
N MET A 117 0.71 20.71 15.25
CA MET A 117 0.48 20.12 13.94
C MET A 117 0.07 18.67 14.10
N VAL A 118 -1.05 18.31 13.47
CA VAL A 118 -1.38 16.92 13.18
C VAL A 118 -0.76 16.57 11.82
N MET A 119 0.31 15.78 11.83
CA MET A 119 1.02 15.39 10.59
C MET A 119 0.24 14.33 9.82
N GLU A 120 -0.53 13.50 10.51
CA GLU A 120 -1.48 12.60 9.87
C GLU A 120 -2.82 12.68 10.58
N PHE A 121 -3.70 13.50 10.02
CA PHE A 121 -5.12 13.44 10.32
C PHE A 121 -5.74 12.37 9.41
N TRP A 122 -6.25 11.28 10.00
CA TRP A 122 -6.85 10.17 9.25
C TRP A 122 -8.36 10.42 9.01
N PRO A 123 -8.79 10.86 7.81
CA PRO A 123 -10.18 11.23 7.55
C PRO A 123 -11.04 10.04 7.10
N GLY A 124 -10.47 8.85 7.12
CA GLY A 124 -11.02 7.59 6.63
C GLY A 124 -10.03 6.47 6.97
N TRP A 125 -10.07 5.33 6.28
CA TRP A 125 -9.13 4.23 6.52
C TRP A 125 -8.96 3.31 5.30
N PHE A 126 -7.90 2.51 5.28
CA PHE A 126 -7.63 1.54 4.22
C PHE A 126 -8.23 0.15 4.50
N ASP A 127 -8.52 -0.59 3.43
CA ASP A 127 -9.15 -1.91 3.52
C ASP A 127 -8.16 -3.08 3.44
N HIS A 128 -8.60 -4.21 3.98
CA HIS A 128 -7.94 -5.49 3.82
C HIS A 128 -8.85 -6.47 3.07
N TRP A 129 -8.26 -7.38 2.30
CA TRP A 129 -9.03 -8.45 1.67
C TRP A 129 -9.78 -9.28 2.72
N GLY A 130 -11.06 -9.53 2.46
CA GLY A 130 -11.97 -10.28 3.33
C GLY A 130 -12.55 -9.50 4.51
N GLN A 131 -12.34 -8.18 4.59
CA GLN A 131 -12.96 -7.32 5.62
C GLN A 131 -13.97 -6.35 5.00
N PRO A 132 -14.92 -5.80 5.79
CA PRO A 132 -15.79 -4.72 5.32
C PRO A 132 -14.97 -3.48 4.91
N HIS A 133 -15.51 -2.73 3.95
CA HIS A 133 -14.98 -1.42 3.59
C HIS A 133 -15.06 -0.47 4.79
N LYS A 134 -13.95 0.24 5.06
CA LYS A 134 -13.83 1.16 6.19
C LYS A 134 -13.96 2.59 5.73
N GLY A 135 -14.44 3.42 6.64
CA GLY A 135 -14.56 4.85 6.44
C GLY A 135 -14.75 5.58 7.75
N LEU A 136 -14.86 6.90 7.65
CA LEU A 136 -15.17 7.79 8.76
C LEU A 136 -16.34 8.66 8.32
N ASP A 137 -17.41 8.65 9.13
CA ASP A 137 -18.58 9.46 8.82
C ASP A 137 -18.26 10.97 8.86
N ILE A 138 -19.05 11.73 8.11
CA ILE A 138 -18.85 13.18 7.96
C ILE A 138 -18.90 13.91 9.31
N PRO A 139 -19.84 13.61 10.23
CA PRO A 139 -19.85 14.26 11.55
C PRO A 139 -18.57 14.04 12.36
N ALA A 140 -18.04 12.81 12.41
CA ALA A 140 -16.80 12.52 13.13
C ALA A 140 -15.58 13.19 12.47
N PHE A 141 -15.53 13.15 11.13
CA PHE A 141 -14.52 13.87 10.34
C PHE A 141 -14.54 15.39 10.63
N GLU A 142 -15.72 15.99 10.60
CA GLU A 142 -15.95 17.42 10.85
C GLU A 142 -15.54 17.81 12.27
N ALA A 143 -15.96 17.02 13.27
CA ALA A 143 -15.62 17.28 14.66
C ALA A 143 -14.10 17.27 14.88
N CYS A 144 -13.40 16.35 14.23
CA CYS A 144 -11.95 16.28 14.30
C CYS A 144 -11.28 17.49 13.62
N LEU A 145 -11.61 17.76 12.35
CA LEU A 145 -11.00 18.85 11.58
C LEU A 145 -11.25 20.22 12.25
N SER A 146 -12.49 20.48 12.66
CA SER A 146 -12.85 21.74 13.32
C SER A 146 -12.12 21.88 14.65
N GLY A 147 -12.04 20.81 15.45
CA GLY A 147 -11.33 20.84 16.72
C GLY A 147 -9.82 21.06 16.59
N VAL A 148 -9.17 20.53 15.54
CA VAL A 148 -7.77 20.82 15.24
C VAL A 148 -7.58 22.31 14.94
N LEU A 149 -8.44 22.87 14.08
CA LEU A 149 -8.39 24.29 13.70
C LEU A 149 -8.70 25.23 14.88
N ASP A 150 -9.68 24.87 15.72
CA ASP A 150 -10.04 25.62 16.93
C ASP A 150 -8.91 25.64 17.96
N ALA A 151 -8.10 24.58 18.02
CA ALA A 151 -6.89 24.53 18.84
C ALA A 151 -5.71 25.34 18.25
N GLY A 152 -5.88 25.97 17.09
CA GLY A 152 -4.81 26.66 16.37
C GLY A 152 -3.80 25.71 15.72
N GLY A 153 -4.18 24.44 15.51
CA GLY A 153 -3.34 23.42 14.91
C GLY A 153 -3.30 23.50 13.39
N SER A 154 -2.11 23.28 12.82
CA SER A 154 -1.96 22.91 11.42
C SER A 154 -2.29 21.43 11.22
N PHE A 155 -2.60 21.03 9.99
CA PHE A 155 -2.90 19.64 9.69
C PHE A 155 -2.36 19.21 8.33
N ASN A 156 -2.13 17.91 8.19
CA ASN A 156 -1.97 17.23 6.91
C ASN A 156 -2.96 16.05 6.86
N MET A 157 -3.83 16.04 5.84
CA MET A 157 -4.87 15.01 5.69
C MET A 157 -4.27 13.75 5.06
N TYR A 158 -4.22 12.67 5.83
CA TYR A 158 -3.77 11.35 5.39
C TYR A 158 -4.98 10.42 5.30
N MET A 159 -5.64 10.23 4.16
CA MET A 159 -5.31 10.76 2.83
C MET A 159 -6.28 11.86 2.42
N PHE A 160 -5.78 12.92 1.81
CA PHE A 160 -6.61 13.88 1.06
C PHE A 160 -7.10 13.27 -0.27
N HIS A 161 -6.23 12.52 -0.93
CA HIS A 161 -6.50 11.64 -2.06
C HIS A 161 -5.59 10.43 -1.90
N GLY A 162 -6.16 9.23 -1.80
CA GLY A 162 -5.36 8.02 -1.63
C GLY A 162 -4.98 7.35 -2.95
N GLY A 163 -5.92 7.25 -3.91
CA GLY A 163 -5.66 6.71 -5.25
C GLY A 163 -5.68 5.18 -5.31
N THR A 164 -4.70 4.57 -5.99
CA THR A 164 -4.66 3.12 -6.25
C THR A 164 -3.27 2.53 -5.99
N ASN A 165 -3.23 1.40 -5.31
CA ASN A 165 -2.04 0.56 -5.15
C ASN A 165 -1.83 -0.31 -6.41
N PHE A 166 -1.36 0.31 -7.50
CA PHE A 166 -1.14 -0.40 -8.76
C PHE A 166 -0.16 -1.56 -8.65
N GLY A 167 -0.33 -2.54 -9.54
CA GLY A 167 0.54 -3.71 -9.64
C GLY A 167 0.67 -4.50 -8.34
N PHE A 168 1.91 -4.66 -7.86
CA PHE A 168 2.21 -5.42 -6.64
C PHE A 168 2.55 -4.52 -5.44
N MET A 169 2.22 -3.24 -5.50
CA MET A 169 2.64 -2.23 -4.52
C MET A 169 1.77 -2.17 -3.25
N ALA A 170 0.65 -2.90 -3.22
CA ALA A 170 -0.26 -2.94 -2.08
C ALA A 170 0.40 -3.47 -0.80
N GLY A 171 -0.04 -2.92 0.33
CA GLY A 171 0.49 -3.19 1.65
C GLY A 171 0.03 -4.49 2.31
N ALA A 172 0.48 -4.70 3.55
CA ALA A 172 -0.22 -5.55 4.52
C ALA A 172 0.09 -5.12 5.94
N ASN A 173 -0.71 -5.63 6.89
CA ASN A 173 -0.39 -5.60 8.31
C ASN A 173 -0.21 -6.99 8.89
N TYR A 174 0.61 -7.02 9.94
CA TYR A 174 0.67 -8.09 10.91
C TYR A 174 0.80 -7.46 12.30
N PHE A 175 -0.03 -7.91 13.23
CA PHE A 175 0.06 -7.55 14.64
C PHE A 175 0.21 -8.83 15.44
N GLU A 176 0.95 -8.76 16.55
CA GLU A 176 1.09 -9.91 17.45
C GLU A 176 -0.29 -10.41 17.90
N GLY A 177 -0.50 -11.73 17.83
CA GLY A 177 -1.79 -12.36 18.11
C GLY A 177 -2.85 -12.20 17.02
N SER A 178 -2.51 -11.67 15.83
CA SER A 178 -3.42 -11.57 14.68
C SER A 178 -2.88 -12.32 13.46
N HIS A 179 -3.75 -12.52 12.46
CA HIS A 179 -3.36 -13.05 11.15
C HIS A 179 -2.76 -11.97 10.25
N TYR A 180 -2.02 -12.38 9.22
CA TYR A 180 -1.61 -11.52 8.12
C TYR A 180 -2.82 -10.88 7.42
N LYS A 181 -2.74 -9.59 7.10
CA LYS A 181 -3.83 -8.80 6.54
C LYS A 181 -3.36 -8.05 5.29
N PRO A 182 -3.47 -8.62 4.08
CA PRO A 182 -3.06 -7.93 2.87
C PRO A 182 -4.05 -6.83 2.51
N ASP A 183 -3.52 -5.67 2.14
CA ASP A 183 -4.32 -4.53 1.71
C ASP A 183 -4.91 -4.76 0.33
N VAL A 184 -6.04 -4.11 0.08
CA VAL A 184 -6.67 -4.13 -1.25
C VAL A 184 -5.93 -3.24 -2.26
N THR A 185 -6.25 -3.41 -3.54
CA THR A 185 -5.67 -2.59 -4.60
C THR A 185 -6.21 -1.16 -4.59
N SER A 186 -7.50 -0.96 -4.30
CA SER A 186 -8.03 0.38 -4.09
C SER A 186 -7.36 1.02 -2.87
N TYR A 187 -6.93 2.27 -3.02
CA TYR A 187 -6.49 3.09 -1.90
C TYR A 187 -7.39 4.31 -1.77
N ASP A 188 -8.69 4.16 -2.07
CA ASP A 188 -9.71 5.19 -1.95
C ASP A 188 -9.70 5.86 -0.56
N TYR A 189 -9.52 5.04 0.47
CA TYR A 189 -9.35 5.45 1.86
C TYR A 189 -10.60 6.10 2.49
N ASP A 190 -11.73 6.20 1.78
CA ASP A 190 -12.82 7.13 2.13
C ASP A 190 -12.26 8.56 2.31
N ALA A 191 -11.31 8.93 1.45
CA ALA A 191 -10.67 10.24 1.44
C ALA A 191 -11.62 11.34 0.92
N PRO A 192 -11.30 12.63 1.16
CA PRO A 192 -12.01 13.74 0.53
C PRO A 192 -12.12 13.61 -1.01
N LEU A 193 -11.10 13.11 -1.69
CA LEU A 193 -11.19 12.73 -3.10
C LEU A 193 -11.21 11.21 -3.25
N SER A 194 -12.11 10.69 -4.09
CA SER A 194 -12.22 9.25 -4.37
C SER A 194 -10.94 8.68 -4.99
N GLU A 195 -10.85 7.35 -5.14
CA GLU A 195 -9.82 6.65 -5.91
C GLU A 195 -9.63 7.23 -7.32
N ALA A 196 -10.71 7.64 -7.99
CA ALA A 196 -10.66 8.24 -9.33
C ALA A 196 -10.43 9.76 -9.32
N GLY A 197 -10.39 10.38 -8.14
CA GLY A 197 -10.21 11.83 -7.96
C GLY A 197 -11.52 12.64 -7.94
N ASP A 198 -12.67 11.98 -7.78
CA ASP A 198 -13.96 12.65 -7.71
C ASP A 198 -14.11 13.45 -6.41
N ILE A 199 -14.81 14.57 -6.51
CA ILE A 199 -15.18 15.36 -5.33
C ILE A 199 -16.25 14.61 -4.54
N THR A 200 -15.97 14.30 -3.27
CA THR A 200 -16.92 13.67 -2.36
C THR A 200 -17.64 14.70 -1.47
N PRO A 201 -18.72 14.31 -0.78
CA PRO A 201 -19.30 15.13 0.28
C PRO A 201 -18.28 15.55 1.36
N LYS A 202 -17.28 14.71 1.64
CA LYS A 202 -16.22 14.99 2.62
C LYS A 202 -15.28 16.10 2.15
N TYR A 203 -14.95 16.16 0.86
CA TYR A 203 -14.25 17.31 0.27
C TYR A 203 -15.03 18.60 0.41
N MET A 204 -16.32 18.57 0.08
CA MET A 204 -17.17 19.76 0.16
C MET A 204 -17.22 20.29 1.60
N ARG A 205 -17.38 19.39 2.57
CA ARG A 205 -17.38 19.75 3.99
C ARG A 205 -16.03 20.29 4.47
N ALA A 206 -14.93 19.66 4.10
CA ALA A 206 -13.58 20.14 4.41
C ALA A 206 -13.37 21.57 3.88
N ARG A 207 -13.77 21.82 2.63
CA ARG A 207 -13.67 23.12 1.98
C ARG A 207 -14.48 24.19 2.72
N GLU A 208 -15.70 23.89 3.14
CA GLU A 208 -16.54 24.81 3.93
C GLU A 208 -15.85 25.21 5.24
N ILE A 209 -15.41 24.23 6.04
CA ILE A 209 -14.74 24.45 7.32
C ILE A 209 -13.48 25.31 7.16
N ILE A 210 -12.65 25.00 6.15
CA ILE A 210 -11.40 25.73 5.88
C ILE A 210 -11.66 27.17 5.45
N LEU A 211 -12.67 27.40 4.59
CA LEU A 211 -13.04 28.74 4.11
C LEU A 211 -13.64 29.61 5.23
N GLU A 212 -14.45 29.02 6.12
CA GLU A 212 -14.98 29.71 7.30
C GLU A 212 -13.88 30.23 8.22
N LYS A 213 -12.73 29.54 8.29
CA LYS A 213 -11.55 29.97 9.04
C LYS A 213 -10.67 31.00 8.30
N GLY A 214 -11.11 31.50 7.14
CA GLY A 214 -10.45 32.59 6.41
C GLY A 214 -9.26 32.18 5.54
N LEU A 215 -9.03 30.87 5.34
CA LEU A 215 -7.96 30.36 4.48
C LEU A 215 -8.41 30.43 3.02
N LYS A 216 -7.67 31.17 2.18
CA LYS A 216 -7.95 31.30 0.74
C LYS A 216 -7.13 30.25 -0.03
N PRO A 217 -7.74 29.22 -0.63
CA PRO A 217 -6.99 28.29 -1.47
C PRO A 217 -6.45 29.02 -2.72
N GLN A 218 -5.17 28.84 -3.03
CA GLN A 218 -4.54 29.26 -4.28
C GLN A 218 -3.84 28.07 -4.94
N GLY A 219 -4.04 27.93 -6.26
CA GLY A 219 -3.21 27.09 -7.12
C GLY A 219 -3.99 26.14 -8.04
N LYS A 220 -3.48 26.00 -9.27
CA LYS A 220 -3.74 24.86 -10.16
C LYS A 220 -2.40 24.19 -10.38
N ILE A 221 -2.32 22.87 -10.18
CA ILE A 221 -1.11 22.09 -10.46
C ILE A 221 -1.33 21.39 -11.80
N ALA A 222 -0.44 21.64 -12.75
CA ALA A 222 -0.38 20.91 -14.01
C ALA A 222 0.64 19.77 -13.88
N VAL A 223 0.21 18.54 -14.10
CA VAL A 223 1.09 17.38 -14.18
C VAL A 223 1.71 17.39 -15.58
N SER A 224 3.04 17.59 -15.67
CA SER A 224 3.71 17.87 -16.94
C SER A 224 4.45 16.69 -17.56
N GLN A 225 4.70 15.60 -16.83
CA GLN A 225 5.52 14.47 -17.31
C GLN A 225 5.15 13.12 -16.67
N TYR A 226 5.35 12.03 -17.42
CA TYR A 226 5.26 10.64 -16.95
C TYR A 226 6.41 9.80 -17.56
N LEU A 227 6.80 8.70 -16.90
CA LEU A 227 7.86 7.78 -17.35
C LEU A 227 7.24 6.45 -17.82
N ASP A 228 7.67 5.95 -18.98
CA ASP A 228 7.20 4.68 -19.56
C ASP A 228 8.07 3.48 -19.11
N PHE A 229 7.42 2.45 -18.59
CA PHE A 229 8.03 1.27 -17.97
C PHE A 229 8.46 0.19 -19.00
N ARG A 230 8.09 0.36 -20.27
CA ARG A 230 8.32 -0.63 -21.34
C ARG A 230 9.80 -0.85 -21.70
N THR A 231 10.70 -0.03 -21.19
CA THR A 231 12.16 -0.18 -21.36
C THR A 231 12.75 -1.33 -20.53
N VAL A 232 12.02 -1.88 -19.54
CA VAL A 232 12.60 -2.75 -18.50
C VAL A 232 12.29 -4.25 -18.69
N LEU A 233 11.30 -4.63 -19.49
CA LEU A 233 10.68 -5.96 -19.40
C LEU A 233 11.14 -7.03 -20.40
N SER A 234 12.07 -6.76 -21.31
CA SER A 234 12.49 -7.80 -22.25
C SER A 234 13.58 -8.70 -21.64
N LEU A 235 13.27 -10.00 -21.60
CA LEU A 235 14.13 -11.18 -21.43
C LEU A 235 14.09 -11.80 -20.02
N LYS A 236 13.83 -13.11 -19.96
CA LYS A 236 14.71 -14.08 -19.27
C LYS A 236 14.35 -15.56 -19.47
N THR A 237 15.37 -16.36 -19.21
CA THR A 237 15.42 -17.83 -19.18
C THR A 237 15.22 -18.38 -17.75
N PRO A 238 14.70 -19.60 -17.58
CA PRO A 238 14.51 -20.25 -16.26
C PRO A 238 15.83 -20.40 -15.47
N ILE A 239 15.72 -20.40 -14.13
CA ILE A 239 16.82 -20.67 -13.19
C ILE A 239 16.65 -22.08 -12.63
N THR A 240 17.71 -22.90 -12.66
CA THR A 240 17.72 -24.24 -12.05
C THR A 240 18.40 -24.18 -10.68
N SER A 241 17.77 -24.77 -9.66
CA SER A 241 18.30 -24.86 -8.29
C SER A 241 18.10 -26.27 -7.72
N LYS A 242 18.92 -26.65 -6.74
CA LYS A 242 18.77 -27.92 -5.99
C LYS A 242 17.69 -27.84 -4.90
N GLU A 243 17.44 -26.65 -4.38
CA GLU A 243 16.45 -26.37 -3.35
C GLU A 243 15.60 -25.15 -3.75
N PRO A 244 14.36 -25.03 -3.25
CA PRO A 244 13.55 -23.82 -3.46
C PRO A 244 14.31 -22.57 -3.00
N ALA A 245 14.59 -21.65 -3.92
CA ALA A 245 15.23 -20.38 -3.61
C ALA A 245 14.18 -19.29 -3.32
N LEU A 246 14.34 -18.57 -2.20
CA LEU A 246 13.50 -17.42 -1.86
C LEU A 246 13.62 -16.31 -2.93
N MET A 247 12.58 -15.49 -3.07
CA MET A 247 12.50 -14.43 -4.09
C MET A 247 13.70 -13.48 -4.03
N GLU A 248 14.07 -13.02 -2.84
CA GLU A 248 15.23 -12.19 -2.59
C GLU A 248 16.52 -12.87 -3.04
N ASN A 249 16.64 -14.19 -2.92
CA ASN A 249 17.86 -14.95 -3.22
C ASN A 249 18.00 -15.39 -4.67
N LEU A 250 16.99 -15.17 -5.52
CA LEU A 250 17.08 -15.47 -6.94
C LEU A 250 18.21 -14.63 -7.58
N ASP A 251 18.94 -15.22 -8.53
CA ASP A 251 19.91 -14.48 -9.36
C ASP A 251 19.17 -13.68 -10.43
N TYR A 252 18.43 -12.69 -9.96
CA TYR A 252 17.59 -11.80 -10.74
C TYR A 252 18.02 -10.35 -10.49
N HIS A 253 17.80 -9.48 -11.48
CA HIS A 253 18.28 -8.09 -11.49
C HIS A 253 19.72 -7.90 -10.95
N GLN A 254 20.74 -8.50 -11.57
CA GLN A 254 22.14 -8.36 -11.13
C GLN A 254 22.37 -8.78 -9.66
N GLY A 255 21.67 -9.82 -9.22
CA GLY A 255 21.77 -10.30 -7.85
C GLY A 255 21.00 -9.45 -6.83
N TYR A 256 19.96 -8.70 -7.22
CA TYR A 256 19.02 -8.07 -6.28
C TYR A 256 17.79 -8.94 -5.96
N GLY A 257 17.64 -10.08 -6.62
CA GLY A 257 16.49 -10.96 -6.42
C GLY A 257 15.25 -10.46 -7.16
N GLN A 258 14.16 -11.21 -7.01
CA GLN A 258 12.82 -10.83 -7.45
C GLN A 258 12.14 -10.05 -6.33
N CYS A 259 11.67 -8.83 -6.60
CA CYS A 259 11.06 -7.99 -5.57
C CYS A 259 9.56 -8.27 -5.36
N PHE A 260 8.87 -8.74 -6.39
CA PHE A 260 7.42 -8.88 -6.39
C PHE A 260 6.94 -9.92 -7.41
N GLY A 261 5.68 -10.32 -7.30
CA GLY A 261 5.00 -11.19 -8.26
C GLY A 261 4.90 -12.63 -7.79
N TYR A 262 5.05 -13.56 -8.72
CA TYR A 262 4.89 -15.00 -8.49
C TYR A 262 6.20 -15.73 -8.74
N VAL A 263 6.43 -16.82 -8.01
CA VAL A 263 7.50 -17.78 -8.28
C VAL A 263 6.88 -19.15 -8.47
N LEU A 264 7.23 -19.82 -9.57
CA LEU A 264 6.88 -21.22 -9.80
C LEU A 264 8.04 -22.11 -9.36
N TYR A 265 7.77 -23.01 -8.42
CA TYR A 265 8.68 -24.10 -8.06
C TYR A 265 8.20 -25.37 -8.74
N GLN A 266 9.09 -26.03 -9.49
CA GLN A 266 8.79 -27.27 -10.20
C GLN A 266 9.82 -28.34 -9.86
N ALA A 267 9.34 -29.54 -9.55
CA ALA A 267 10.15 -30.72 -9.28
C ALA A 267 9.48 -31.97 -9.86
N GLU A 268 10.28 -32.94 -10.28
CA GLU A 268 9.82 -34.29 -10.61
C GLU A 268 9.90 -35.17 -9.35
N ILE A 269 8.83 -35.89 -9.03
CA ILE A 269 8.71 -36.72 -7.82
C ILE A 269 8.31 -38.16 -8.18
N GLN A 270 8.62 -39.12 -7.30
CA GLN A 270 8.24 -40.52 -7.49
C GLN A 270 6.81 -40.77 -6.96
N ALA A 271 6.17 -41.81 -7.49
CA ALA A 271 4.84 -42.22 -7.00
C ALA A 271 4.92 -42.65 -5.52
N GLY A 272 3.96 -42.18 -4.71
CA GLY A 272 3.91 -42.45 -3.28
C GLY A 272 4.70 -41.47 -2.40
N THR A 273 5.36 -40.47 -2.99
CA THR A 273 5.96 -39.36 -2.22
C THR A 273 4.88 -38.55 -1.50
N GLU A 274 5.02 -38.40 -0.18
CA GLU A 274 4.19 -37.48 0.60
C GLU A 274 4.73 -36.05 0.47
N LEU A 275 3.89 -35.13 0.04
CA LEU A 275 4.22 -33.71 -0.05
C LEU A 275 3.75 -33.00 1.23
N SER A 276 4.67 -32.34 1.92
CA SER A 276 4.36 -31.49 3.05
C SER A 276 5.20 -30.23 3.00
N PHE A 277 4.65 -29.14 3.56
CA PHE A 277 5.39 -27.91 3.75
C PHE A 277 5.97 -27.89 5.15
N THR A 278 7.23 -27.50 5.28
CA THR A 278 7.86 -27.28 6.59
C THR A 278 7.18 -26.14 7.34
N ASP A 279 6.73 -25.10 6.61
CA ASP A 279 6.01 -23.94 7.13
C ASP A 279 4.89 -23.47 6.17
N ILE A 280 4.01 -22.59 6.63
CA ILE A 280 2.98 -21.98 5.79
C ILE A 280 3.65 -21.06 4.75
N PRO A 281 3.31 -21.17 3.45
CA PRO A 281 3.86 -20.30 2.41
C PRO A 281 3.59 -18.81 2.69
N LYS A 282 4.59 -17.96 2.43
CA LYS A 282 4.49 -16.51 2.56
C LYS A 282 4.23 -15.87 1.19
N ASP A 283 3.00 -15.51 0.81
CA ASP A 283 1.76 -15.51 1.63
C ASP A 283 0.73 -16.58 1.22
N ARG A 284 0.85 -17.14 0.01
CA ARG A 284 -0.08 -18.13 -0.54
C ARG A 284 0.61 -19.01 -1.59
N ALA A 285 0.29 -20.30 -1.62
CA ALA A 285 0.72 -21.25 -2.65
C ALA A 285 -0.43 -22.08 -3.21
N GLN A 286 -0.35 -22.38 -4.50
CA GLN A 286 -1.19 -23.37 -5.19
C GLN A 286 -0.32 -24.58 -5.53
N VAL A 287 -0.81 -25.78 -5.22
CA VAL A 287 -0.08 -27.04 -5.43
C VAL A 287 -0.71 -27.78 -6.58
N PHE A 288 0.08 -28.05 -7.63
CA PHE A 288 -0.35 -28.82 -8.78
C PHE A 288 0.42 -30.15 -8.86
N VAL A 289 -0.27 -31.23 -9.22
CA VAL A 289 0.35 -32.53 -9.52
C VAL A 289 -0.09 -32.94 -10.92
N ASN A 290 0.87 -33.09 -11.84
CA ASN A 290 0.63 -33.38 -13.26
C ASN A 290 -0.36 -32.40 -13.92
N GLY A 291 -0.28 -31.12 -13.56
CA GLY A 291 -1.14 -30.05 -14.07
C GLY A 291 -2.50 -29.93 -13.40
N GLU A 292 -2.87 -30.83 -12.48
CA GLU A 292 -4.13 -30.77 -11.74
C GLU A 292 -3.92 -30.08 -10.38
N GLU A 293 -4.74 -29.06 -10.07
CA GLU A 293 -4.70 -28.38 -8.76
C GLU A 293 -5.14 -29.35 -7.67
N LYS A 294 -4.28 -29.52 -6.65
CA LYS A 294 -4.55 -30.37 -5.50
C LYS A 294 -4.85 -29.55 -4.26
N ALA A 295 -4.16 -28.43 -4.04
CA ALA A 295 -4.27 -27.67 -2.80
C ALA A 295 -4.08 -26.17 -2.99
N VAL A 296 -4.67 -25.41 -2.08
CA VAL A 296 -4.35 -24.01 -1.81
C VAL A 296 -3.93 -23.91 -0.35
N LEU A 297 -2.80 -23.26 -0.08
CA LEU A 297 -2.32 -22.98 1.27
C LEU A 297 -2.06 -21.47 1.41
N ASP A 298 -2.51 -20.88 2.49
CA ASP A 298 -2.30 -19.48 2.85
C ASP A 298 -2.20 -19.30 4.37
N TRP A 299 -2.08 -18.06 4.82
CA TRP A 299 -1.96 -17.71 6.25
C TRP A 299 -3.16 -18.09 7.14
N LEU A 300 -4.29 -18.52 6.56
CA LEU A 300 -5.45 -19.04 7.31
C LEU A 300 -5.44 -20.57 7.42
N SER A 301 -4.54 -21.25 6.69
CA SER A 301 -4.48 -22.71 6.66
C SER A 301 -3.93 -23.27 7.98
N THR A 302 -4.77 -23.95 8.76
CA THR A 302 -4.37 -24.59 10.04
C THR A 302 -3.82 -26.00 9.86
N ASP A 303 -4.28 -26.71 8.83
CA ASP A 303 -3.75 -28.00 8.43
C ASP A 303 -2.79 -27.84 7.26
N LYS A 304 -1.56 -28.32 7.41
CA LYS A 304 -0.56 -28.41 6.33
C LYS A 304 -0.91 -29.48 5.27
N LYS A 305 -2.17 -29.91 5.24
CA LYS A 305 -2.69 -31.02 4.44
C LYS A 305 -3.65 -30.51 3.37
N ILE A 306 -3.67 -31.24 2.27
CA ILE A 306 -4.35 -30.88 1.04
C ILE A 306 -5.86 -31.14 1.15
N ASN A 307 -6.69 -30.10 1.02
CA ASN A 307 -8.15 -30.23 0.90
C ASN A 307 -8.59 -29.99 -0.55
N LEU A 308 -9.31 -30.97 -1.10
CA LEU A 308 -9.80 -30.99 -2.49
C LEU A 308 -11.22 -30.43 -2.55
N GLY A 309 -11.36 -29.12 -2.74
CA GLY A 309 -12.63 -28.49 -3.09
C GLY A 309 -12.50 -27.82 -4.45
N GLN A 310 -13.45 -28.05 -5.37
CA GLN A 310 -13.51 -27.33 -6.64
C GLN A 310 -13.78 -25.85 -6.40
N ILE A 311 -13.08 -25.00 -7.13
CA ILE A 311 -13.20 -23.55 -7.08
C ILE A 311 -13.51 -23.05 -8.48
N SER A 312 -14.75 -22.62 -8.73
CA SER A 312 -15.21 -22.09 -10.03
C SER A 312 -15.36 -20.56 -10.03
N GLY A 313 -15.25 -19.95 -11.22
CA GLY A 313 -15.44 -18.51 -11.48
C GLY A 313 -14.24 -17.61 -11.12
N TRP A 314 -14.26 -16.35 -11.58
CA TRP A 314 -13.20 -15.37 -11.27
C TRP A 314 -12.96 -15.33 -9.77
N ASN A 315 -11.73 -15.63 -9.37
CA ASN A 315 -11.40 -15.82 -7.98
C ASN A 315 -10.30 -14.89 -7.55
N LYS A 316 -9.06 -15.10 -8.00
CA LYS A 316 -7.92 -14.31 -7.55
C LYS A 316 -6.93 -14.15 -8.67
N GLY A 317 -6.45 -12.93 -8.87
CA GLY A 317 -5.57 -12.69 -10.00
C GLY A 317 -5.05 -11.27 -10.10
N ILE A 318 -4.53 -10.96 -11.29
CA ILE A 318 -4.16 -9.59 -11.68
C ILE A 318 -4.75 -9.27 -13.05
N VAL A 319 -5.01 -7.98 -13.28
CA VAL A 319 -5.45 -7.46 -14.59
C VAL A 319 -4.38 -6.54 -15.14
N ILE A 320 -4.04 -6.74 -16.42
CA ILE A 320 -3.09 -5.92 -17.16
C ILE A 320 -3.82 -5.30 -18.35
N VAL A 321 -3.76 -3.97 -18.45
CA VAL A 321 -4.34 -3.21 -19.57
C VAL A 321 -3.24 -2.52 -20.35
N ASN A 322 -3.11 -2.82 -21.64
CA ASN A 322 -2.07 -2.27 -22.52
C ASN A 322 -0.66 -2.35 -21.89
N ASN A 323 -0.31 -3.50 -21.29
CA ASN A 323 0.94 -3.78 -20.55
C ASN A 323 1.13 -3.02 -19.23
N PHE A 324 0.10 -2.37 -18.71
CA PHE A 324 0.11 -1.77 -17.38
C PHE A 324 -0.62 -2.69 -16.39
N ASN A 325 0.06 -3.09 -15.31
CA ASN A 325 -0.53 -3.92 -14.25
C ASN A 325 -1.42 -3.07 -13.33
N LEU A 326 -2.74 -3.21 -13.47
CA LEU A 326 -3.72 -2.48 -12.66
C LEU A 326 -3.68 -2.88 -11.19
N GLY A 327 -3.25 -4.10 -10.90
CA GLY A 327 -3.19 -4.65 -9.55
C GLY A 327 -4.02 -5.91 -9.40
N ARG A 328 -4.36 -6.22 -8.15
CA ARG A 328 -4.88 -7.52 -7.73
C ARG A 328 -6.39 -7.45 -7.56
N TYR A 329 -7.09 -8.48 -8.01
CA TYR A 329 -8.49 -8.71 -7.64
C TYR A 329 -8.61 -10.00 -6.81
N TRP A 330 -9.61 -10.04 -5.93
CA TRP A 330 -9.94 -11.25 -5.19
C TRP A 330 -11.43 -11.29 -4.83
N LYS A 331 -12.08 -12.46 -5.03
CA LYS A 331 -13.49 -12.69 -4.75
C LYS A 331 -13.90 -12.57 -3.28
N VAL A 332 -12.97 -12.40 -2.36
CA VAL A 332 -13.30 -12.18 -0.94
C VAL A 332 -13.70 -10.73 -0.68
N GLY A 333 -13.42 -9.81 -1.62
CA GLY A 333 -13.73 -8.38 -1.45
C GLY A 333 -12.86 -7.72 -0.36
N PRO A 334 -13.17 -6.49 0.07
CA PRO A 334 -14.42 -5.78 -0.22
C PRO A 334 -14.45 -5.19 -1.63
N THR A 335 -13.30 -4.80 -2.19
CA THR A 335 -13.19 -4.30 -3.56
C THR A 335 -13.50 -5.38 -4.61
N ARG A 336 -14.42 -5.09 -5.53
CA ARG A 336 -14.85 -5.97 -6.63
C ARG A 336 -14.52 -5.44 -8.02
N THR A 337 -14.06 -4.19 -8.11
CA THR A 337 -13.66 -3.52 -9.36
C THR A 337 -12.22 -3.05 -9.30
N LEU A 338 -11.55 -2.96 -10.46
CA LEU A 338 -10.26 -2.30 -10.59
C LEU A 338 -10.43 -1.00 -11.37
N TYR A 339 -9.90 0.10 -10.83
CA TYR A 339 -9.91 1.38 -11.51
C TYR A 339 -8.96 1.37 -12.72
N ILE A 340 -9.43 1.88 -13.85
CA ILE A 340 -8.67 2.02 -15.10
C ILE A 340 -8.56 3.50 -15.43
N PRO A 341 -7.42 4.16 -15.13
CA PRO A 341 -7.19 5.53 -15.54
C PRO A 341 -7.31 5.70 -17.06
N ALA A 342 -8.01 6.74 -17.50
CA ALA A 342 -8.17 7.06 -18.93
C ALA A 342 -6.82 7.12 -19.71
N PRO A 343 -5.70 7.62 -19.15
CA PRO A 343 -4.40 7.60 -19.85
C PRO A 343 -3.86 6.21 -20.19
N LEU A 344 -4.35 5.13 -19.58
CA LEU A 344 -3.96 3.77 -19.92
C LEU A 344 -4.67 3.24 -21.16
N LEU A 345 -5.74 3.90 -21.61
CA LEU A 345 -6.52 3.52 -22.78
C LEU A 345 -6.10 4.31 -24.02
N LYS A 346 -6.28 3.70 -25.19
CA LYS A 346 -6.07 4.33 -26.50
C LYS A 346 -7.34 4.27 -27.33
N GLN A 347 -7.51 5.21 -28.27
CA GLN A 347 -8.57 5.13 -29.26
C GLN A 347 -8.42 3.84 -30.10
N GLY A 348 -9.54 3.14 -30.35
CA GLY A 348 -9.55 1.88 -31.06
C GLY A 348 -9.37 0.66 -30.14
N GLN A 349 -8.55 -0.30 -30.57
CA GLN A 349 -8.39 -1.58 -29.86
C GLN A 349 -7.51 -1.42 -28.62
N ASN A 350 -7.96 -1.96 -27.49
CA ASN A 350 -7.20 -2.05 -26.24
C ASN A 350 -7.01 -3.53 -25.89
N GLU A 351 -5.86 -3.88 -25.33
CA GLU A 351 -5.57 -5.24 -24.87
C GLU A 351 -5.82 -5.35 -23.38
N ILE A 352 -6.52 -6.42 -22.98
CA ILE A 352 -6.76 -6.79 -21.59
C ILE A 352 -6.25 -8.20 -21.41
N LEU A 353 -5.25 -8.35 -20.55
CA LEU A 353 -4.73 -9.65 -20.13
C LEU A 353 -5.12 -9.87 -18.68
N ILE A 354 -5.73 -11.01 -18.38
CA ILE A 354 -6.10 -11.38 -17.01
C ILE A 354 -5.37 -12.67 -16.65
N PHE A 355 -4.59 -12.61 -15.59
CA PHE A 355 -4.03 -13.80 -14.96
C PHE A 355 -4.99 -14.22 -13.84
N GLU A 356 -5.80 -15.24 -14.09
CA GLU A 356 -6.64 -15.92 -13.09
C GLU A 356 -5.89 -17.12 -12.51
N GLN A 357 -5.90 -17.25 -11.20
CA GLN A 357 -5.23 -18.33 -10.48
C GLN A 357 -6.02 -19.65 -10.54
N HIS A 358 -7.33 -19.60 -10.69
CA HIS A 358 -8.22 -20.76 -10.70
C HIS A 358 -8.92 -20.93 -12.06
N GLU A 359 -10.25 -21.13 -12.07
CA GLU A 359 -11.05 -21.19 -13.28
C GLU A 359 -11.63 -19.81 -13.64
N SER A 360 -11.63 -19.46 -14.93
CA SER A 360 -12.26 -18.22 -15.41
C SER A 360 -13.67 -18.50 -15.93
N CYS A 361 -14.61 -17.56 -15.74
CA CYS A 361 -15.91 -17.57 -16.43
C CYS A 361 -15.86 -16.89 -17.82
N GLY A 362 -14.69 -16.43 -18.27
CA GLY A 362 -14.41 -16.04 -19.65
C GLY A 362 -14.81 -14.63 -20.07
N THR A 363 -15.53 -13.86 -19.24
CA THR A 363 -15.97 -12.49 -19.57
C THR A 363 -15.78 -11.51 -18.42
N VAL A 364 -15.51 -10.24 -18.75
CA VAL A 364 -15.47 -9.10 -17.82
C VAL A 364 -16.29 -7.94 -18.37
N SER A 365 -16.84 -7.11 -17.47
CA SER A 365 -17.62 -5.92 -17.81
C SER A 365 -16.93 -4.65 -17.33
N PHE A 366 -17.13 -3.56 -18.06
CA PHE A 366 -16.75 -2.21 -17.65
C PHE A 366 -17.96 -1.52 -17.07
N ILE A 367 -17.79 -0.87 -15.92
CA ILE A 367 -18.84 -0.09 -15.25
C ILE A 367 -18.34 1.31 -14.93
N ASP A 368 -19.25 2.23 -14.69
CA ASP A 368 -19.00 3.66 -14.48
C ASP A 368 -18.87 4.07 -13.00
N ALA A 369 -19.15 3.16 -12.07
CA ALA A 369 -19.00 3.36 -10.63
C ALA A 369 -18.23 2.20 -9.98
N PRO A 370 -17.30 2.47 -9.04
CA PRO A 370 -16.54 1.41 -8.38
C PRO A 370 -17.40 0.64 -7.36
N LEU A 371 -17.07 -0.63 -7.16
CA LEU A 371 -17.64 -1.49 -6.12
C LEU A 371 -16.56 -1.76 -5.07
N LEU A 372 -16.47 -0.91 -4.04
CA LEU A 372 -15.42 -0.99 -3.00
C LEU A 372 -15.86 -1.74 -1.73
N GLY A 373 -17.15 -2.06 -1.59
CA GLY A 373 -17.79 -2.69 -0.44
C GLY A 373 -19.31 -2.44 -0.45
N GLU A 374 -20.04 -2.74 0.63
CA GLU A 374 -21.47 -2.42 0.66
C GLU A 374 -21.73 -0.91 0.75
N LYS A 375 -22.35 -0.38 -0.31
CA LYS A 375 -23.76 0.06 -0.29
C LYS A 375 -24.29 0.11 -1.72
N VAL A 376 -24.97 -0.95 -2.17
CA VAL A 376 -25.68 -0.93 -3.45
C VAL A 376 -27.13 -1.36 -3.25
N VAL A 377 -28.02 -0.36 -3.17
CA VAL A 377 -29.43 -0.51 -3.54
C VAL A 377 -29.52 -0.17 -5.03
N THR A 378 -29.15 -1.11 -5.89
CA THR A 378 -29.63 -1.15 -7.29
C THR A 378 -29.52 -2.57 -7.84
N LYS A 379 -30.58 -2.96 -8.55
CA LYS A 379 -30.88 -4.28 -9.08
C LYS A 379 -29.93 -4.74 -10.18
N GLU A 380 -29.76 -6.06 -10.23
CA GLU A 380 -29.30 -6.89 -11.37
C GLU A 380 -27.84 -6.70 -11.78
N VAL A 381 -26.95 -7.36 -11.04
CA VAL A 381 -25.70 -7.88 -11.60
C VAL A 381 -25.96 -9.35 -11.96
N ASP A 382 -25.55 -9.72 -13.17
CA ASP A 382 -25.77 -11.04 -13.79
C ASP A 382 -25.39 -12.19 -12.84
N SER A 383 -26.40 -12.96 -12.41
CA SER A 383 -26.31 -13.96 -11.33
C SER A 383 -25.54 -15.23 -11.72
N ALA A 384 -25.09 -15.34 -12.97
CA ALA A 384 -24.37 -16.51 -13.46
C ALA A 384 -22.90 -16.58 -12.99
N CYS A 385 -22.30 -15.44 -12.63
CA CYS A 385 -20.86 -15.36 -12.26
C CYS A 385 -20.59 -15.10 -10.78
N TYR A 386 -21.63 -14.91 -9.97
CA TYR A 386 -21.55 -14.77 -8.52
C TYR A 386 -22.52 -15.77 -7.89
N PRO A 387 -22.06 -16.80 -7.15
CA PRO A 387 -22.99 -17.64 -6.41
C PRO A 387 -23.74 -16.75 -5.43
N THR A 388 -25.06 -16.66 -5.62
CA THR A 388 -25.96 -16.02 -4.67
C THR A 388 -25.84 -16.77 -3.35
N GLU A 389 -25.31 -16.12 -2.31
CA GLU A 389 -25.41 -16.66 -0.96
C GLU A 389 -26.90 -16.71 -0.60
N SER A 390 -27.42 -17.91 -0.39
CA SER A 390 -28.73 -18.13 0.21
C SER A 390 -28.70 -17.62 1.64
N VAL A 391 -29.64 -16.72 1.94
CA VAL A 391 -29.93 -16.06 3.22
C VAL A 391 -29.85 -16.98 4.43
#